data_AF-A0A423GRZ5-F1
#
_entry.id   AF-A0A423GRZ5-F1
#
_cell.length_a   1.000
_cell.length_b   1.000
_cell.length_c   1.000
_cell.angle_alpha   90.00
_cell.angle_beta   90.00
_cell.angle_gamma   90.00
#
_symmetry.space_group_name_H-M   'P 1'
#
loop_
_entity.id
_entity.type
_entity.pdbx_description
1 polymer ?
#
loop_
_entity_poly.entity_id
_entity_poly.type
_entity_poly.pdbx_seq_one_letter_code
_entity_poly.pdbx_strand_id
1 'polypeptide(L)'
;MFKLAGLSLTLAALTLGATAHADTDLKLGSTERVTQLFAYPNNCNVICYRNWTLEQTVEHYLTQSVQRDGYTTAKVQVKTDNNQLYANISGVPKDYAKPLTALLDAGDLAHAGANKLNADGKWAYSWYLFLPLGMALENRKSVELLHFPPDYSLTQAQDYLESKTTDRWATLLTANGIAAEQTPAYQTIIDIAPIAAPSTAGNDLVGVYGYFKDYQTTLVKQFSQTASGVTLPMVAFGAPVRNWVKEQYGQSVAVLGLAQISPTPGVKVPVLGSNHPSYIWYAADPANYDNDQAKADAAGLKVMGQDLSAACWQAGMGSKPASDPSTQLNTCTQTWQVAQKEKTCELFYTSIRHQTPEQAAARCSAPDIKPQLNQLKEPAPELATSHL
;
A
#
# COMPACT_ATOMS: atom_id res chain seq x y z
N MET A 1 -46.39 49.83 -11.19
CA MET A 1 -44.91 49.88 -11.25
C MET A 1 -44.37 48.49 -10.96
N PHE A 2 -44.04 47.72 -11.99
CA PHE A 2 -43.43 46.39 -11.85
C PHE A 2 -41.90 46.53 -11.81
N LYS A 3 -41.25 45.99 -10.78
CA LYS A 3 -39.79 45.85 -10.72
C LYS A 3 -39.41 44.40 -11.04
N LEU A 4 -38.73 44.20 -12.15
CA LEU A 4 -38.05 42.95 -12.51
C LEU A 4 -36.78 42.82 -11.66
N ALA A 5 -36.61 41.69 -10.98
CA ALA A 5 -35.34 41.26 -10.40
C ALA A 5 -34.72 40.22 -11.35
N GLY A 6 -33.57 40.54 -11.91
CA GLY A 6 -32.81 39.64 -12.79
C GLY A 6 -32.04 38.60 -11.98
N LEU A 7 -32.26 37.32 -12.28
CA LEU A 7 -31.38 36.23 -11.88
C LEU A 7 -30.26 36.08 -12.93
N SER A 8 -29.01 36.19 -12.51
CA SER A 8 -27.84 35.83 -13.30
C SER A 8 -27.45 34.39 -12.98
N LEU A 9 -27.66 33.45 -13.92
CA LEU A 9 -27.08 32.10 -13.84
C LEU A 9 -25.63 32.13 -14.33
N THR A 10 -24.69 31.83 -13.45
CA THR A 10 -23.31 31.46 -13.81
C THR A 10 -23.28 29.99 -14.25
N LEU A 11 -23.05 29.75 -15.54
CA LEU A 11 -22.85 28.42 -16.10
C LEU A 11 -21.37 28.02 -15.91
N ALA A 12 -21.09 27.10 -15.01
CA ALA A 12 -19.76 26.49 -14.87
C ALA A 12 -19.57 25.46 -16.00
N ALA A 13 -18.67 25.75 -16.94
CA ALA A 13 -18.30 24.81 -17.98
C ALA A 13 -17.39 23.71 -17.40
N LEU A 14 -17.91 22.49 -17.22
CA LEU A 14 -17.08 21.31 -17.06
C LEU A 14 -16.44 20.98 -18.42
N THR A 15 -15.14 21.20 -18.52
CA THR A 15 -14.33 20.69 -19.64
C THR A 15 -14.01 19.22 -19.37
N LEU A 16 -14.87 18.32 -19.83
CA LEU A 16 -14.48 16.91 -19.97
C LEU A 16 -13.50 16.81 -21.14
N GLY A 17 -12.20 16.79 -20.82
CA GLY A 17 -11.17 16.41 -21.77
C GLY A 17 -11.34 14.94 -22.12
N ALA A 18 -11.88 14.65 -23.32
CA ALA A 18 -11.86 13.30 -23.87
C ALA A 18 -10.40 12.95 -24.21
N THR A 19 -9.74 12.21 -23.32
CA THR A 19 -8.48 11.55 -23.67
C THR A 19 -8.77 10.52 -24.75
N ALA A 20 -8.11 10.61 -25.90
CA ALA A 20 -8.24 9.62 -26.95
C ALA A 20 -7.82 8.25 -26.42
N HIS A 21 -8.79 7.35 -26.23
CA HIS A 21 -8.53 5.96 -25.87
C HIS A 21 -7.95 5.25 -27.08
N ALA A 22 -6.82 4.57 -26.89
CA ALA A 22 -6.18 3.76 -27.91
C ALA A 22 -6.05 2.31 -27.41
N ASP A 23 -5.92 1.38 -28.36
CA ASP A 23 -5.52 0.02 -28.05
C ASP A 23 -4.00 -0.01 -27.85
N THR A 24 -3.57 -0.65 -26.77
CA THR A 24 -2.17 -0.85 -26.42
C THR A 24 -1.85 -2.33 -26.53
N ASP A 25 -0.98 -2.68 -27.47
CA ASP A 25 -0.42 -4.03 -27.59
C ASP A 25 0.93 -4.10 -26.86
N LEU A 26 1.02 -5.01 -25.90
CA LEU A 26 2.23 -5.25 -25.13
C LEU A 26 2.71 -6.69 -25.31
N LYS A 27 3.96 -6.84 -25.75
CA LYS A 27 4.65 -8.12 -25.68
C LYS A 27 5.12 -8.37 -24.25
N LEU A 28 4.52 -9.35 -23.58
CA LEU A 28 4.84 -9.71 -22.18
C LEU A 28 6.12 -10.56 -22.08
N GLY A 29 6.47 -11.27 -23.16
CA GLY A 29 7.68 -12.08 -23.26
C GLY A 29 7.39 -13.57 -23.45
N SER A 30 8.40 -14.41 -23.25
CA SER A 30 8.26 -15.87 -23.36
C SER A 30 7.29 -16.42 -22.31
N THR A 31 6.64 -17.55 -22.61
CA THR A 31 5.86 -18.32 -21.64
C THR A 31 6.60 -18.53 -20.32
N GLU A 32 7.88 -18.93 -20.37
CA GLU A 32 8.70 -19.14 -19.17
C GLU A 32 8.82 -17.88 -18.31
N ARG A 33 9.28 -16.76 -18.88
CA ARG A 33 9.35 -15.47 -18.17
C ARG A 33 8.01 -15.11 -17.53
N VAL A 34 6.91 -15.19 -18.29
CA VAL A 34 5.60 -14.77 -17.77
C VAL A 34 5.12 -15.72 -16.66
N THR A 35 5.38 -17.01 -16.77
CA THR A 35 5.15 -17.98 -15.68
C THR A 35 5.89 -17.57 -14.41
N GLN A 36 7.17 -17.20 -14.51
CA GLN A 36 8.00 -16.78 -13.38
C GLN A 36 7.47 -15.49 -12.74
N LEU A 37 7.21 -14.45 -13.54
CA LEU A 37 6.85 -13.12 -13.02
C LEU A 37 5.42 -13.05 -12.46
N PHE A 38 4.51 -13.91 -12.94
CA PHE A 38 3.13 -14.01 -12.44
C PHE A 38 2.92 -15.15 -11.43
N ALA A 39 4.02 -15.74 -10.95
CA ALA A 39 4.06 -16.84 -9.99
C ALA A 39 3.21 -18.06 -10.39
N TYR A 40 3.01 -18.29 -11.69
CA TYR A 40 2.12 -19.33 -12.19
C TYR A 40 2.77 -20.73 -12.11
N PRO A 41 2.02 -21.80 -11.78
CA PRO A 41 0.71 -21.76 -11.15
C PRO A 41 0.82 -21.30 -9.70
N ASN A 42 -0.07 -20.39 -9.29
CA ASN A 42 0.01 -19.71 -7.99
C ASN A 42 -1.05 -20.20 -6.98
N ASN A 43 -1.93 -21.12 -7.36
CA ASN A 43 -2.98 -21.66 -6.48
C ASN A 43 -3.37 -23.12 -6.83
N CYS A 44 -2.42 -23.88 -7.38
CA CYS A 44 -2.61 -25.27 -7.77
C CYS A 44 -1.59 -26.20 -7.11
N ASN A 45 -2.07 -27.39 -6.75
CA ASN A 45 -1.24 -28.57 -6.53
C ASN A 45 -1.89 -29.74 -7.31
N VAL A 46 -2.13 -30.90 -6.70
CA VAL A 46 -2.94 -31.99 -7.30
C VAL A 46 -4.36 -31.51 -7.64
N ILE A 47 -4.89 -30.56 -6.87
CA ILE A 47 -6.17 -29.88 -7.11
C ILE A 47 -5.90 -28.38 -7.21
N CYS A 48 -6.42 -27.75 -8.26
CA CYS A 48 -6.38 -26.30 -8.43
C CYS A 48 -7.54 -25.64 -7.67
N TYR A 49 -7.23 -24.67 -6.80
CA TYR A 49 -8.26 -23.84 -6.19
C TYR A 49 -8.94 -22.96 -7.26
N ARG A 50 -8.14 -22.38 -8.18
CA ARG A 50 -8.63 -21.79 -9.43
C ARG A 50 -7.86 -22.37 -10.60
N ASN A 51 -8.53 -23.11 -11.46
CA ASN A 51 -7.90 -23.76 -12.61
C ASN A 51 -7.77 -22.79 -13.80
N TRP A 52 -7.05 -21.68 -13.60
CA TRP A 52 -6.79 -20.69 -14.63
C TRP A 52 -5.63 -21.11 -15.54
N THR A 53 -5.71 -20.74 -16.82
CA THR A 53 -4.52 -20.76 -17.69
C THR A 53 -3.56 -19.63 -17.31
N LEU A 54 -2.35 -19.67 -17.86
CA LEU A 54 -1.40 -18.57 -17.71
C LEU A 54 -2.00 -17.26 -18.23
N GLU A 55 -2.65 -17.28 -19.40
CA GLU A 55 -3.30 -16.11 -19.99
C GLU A 55 -4.39 -15.55 -19.08
N GLN A 56 -5.25 -16.39 -18.51
CA GLN A 56 -6.29 -15.94 -17.58
C GLN A 56 -5.70 -15.33 -16.30
N THR A 57 -4.62 -15.91 -15.77
CA THR A 57 -3.92 -15.38 -14.59
C THR A 57 -3.34 -14.00 -14.87
N VAL A 58 -2.68 -13.83 -16.01
CA VAL A 58 -2.13 -12.54 -16.43
C VAL A 58 -3.25 -11.52 -16.69
N GLU A 59 -4.28 -11.91 -17.45
CA GLU A 59 -5.43 -11.06 -17.78
C GLU A 59 -6.11 -10.54 -16.51
N HIS A 60 -6.26 -11.38 -15.49
CA HIS A 60 -6.81 -11.01 -14.19
C HIS A 60 -6.01 -9.88 -13.52
N TYR A 61 -4.70 -10.03 -13.32
CA TYR A 61 -3.89 -9.00 -12.68
C TYR A 61 -3.82 -7.71 -13.51
N LEU A 62 -3.70 -7.82 -14.83
CA LEU A 62 -3.69 -6.64 -15.69
C LEU A 62 -5.03 -5.91 -15.67
N THR A 63 -6.15 -6.65 -15.58
CA THR A 63 -7.50 -6.08 -15.42
C THR A 63 -7.61 -5.33 -14.09
N GLN A 64 -7.09 -5.87 -12.99
CA GLN A 64 -7.05 -5.16 -11.71
C GLN A 64 -6.27 -3.85 -11.82
N SER A 65 -5.10 -3.85 -12.47
CA SER A 65 -4.31 -2.63 -12.65
C SER A 65 -5.08 -1.54 -13.39
N VAL A 66 -5.68 -1.85 -14.55
CA VAL A 66 -6.41 -0.83 -15.33
C VAL A 66 -7.62 -0.29 -14.57
N GLN A 67 -8.31 -1.15 -13.81
CA GLN A 67 -9.45 -0.74 -12.99
C GLN A 67 -9.02 0.17 -11.84
N ARG A 68 -7.89 -0.14 -11.18
CA ARG A 68 -7.35 0.64 -10.07
C ARG A 68 -6.72 1.95 -10.51
N ASP A 69 -6.29 2.02 -11.77
CA ASP A 69 -5.96 3.28 -12.43
C ASP A 69 -7.20 4.10 -12.83
N GLY A 70 -8.42 3.59 -12.62
CA GLY A 70 -9.67 4.31 -12.88
C GLY A 70 -10.20 4.16 -14.32
N TYR A 71 -9.59 3.29 -15.14
CA TYR A 71 -10.07 3.00 -16.49
C TYR A 71 -11.16 1.91 -16.45
N THR A 72 -12.33 2.25 -15.90
CA THR A 72 -13.42 1.30 -15.60
C THR A 72 -14.03 0.62 -16.82
N THR A 73 -13.85 1.17 -18.02
CA THR A 73 -14.32 0.60 -19.28
C THR A 73 -13.22 -0.11 -20.07
N ALA A 74 -11.99 -0.13 -19.55
CA ALA A 74 -10.87 -0.80 -20.20
C ALA A 74 -11.10 -2.31 -20.28
N LYS A 75 -10.57 -2.92 -21.35
CA LYS A 75 -10.60 -4.37 -21.52
C LYS A 75 -9.19 -4.87 -21.75
N VAL A 76 -8.86 -5.95 -21.06
CA VAL A 76 -7.61 -6.67 -21.24
C VAL A 76 -7.91 -8.00 -21.91
N GLN A 77 -7.10 -8.36 -22.90
CA GLN A 77 -7.09 -9.70 -23.46
C GLN A 77 -5.65 -10.20 -23.53
N VAL A 78 -5.39 -11.40 -22.99
CA VAL A 78 -4.07 -12.04 -23.08
C VAL A 78 -4.11 -13.23 -24.02
N LYS A 79 -3.10 -13.34 -24.90
CA LYS A 79 -2.95 -14.46 -25.85
C LYS A 79 -1.53 -14.95 -25.89
N THR A 80 -1.39 -16.25 -26.14
CA THR A 80 -0.11 -16.87 -26.49
C THR A 80 -0.03 -17.09 -27.99
N ASP A 81 1.09 -16.71 -28.59
CA ASP A 81 1.46 -17.05 -29.96
C ASP A 81 2.96 -17.40 -30.00
N ASN A 82 3.32 -18.54 -30.61
CA ASN A 82 4.70 -19.00 -30.76
C ASN A 82 5.54 -18.94 -29.45
N ASN A 83 5.00 -19.46 -28.34
CA ASN A 83 5.61 -19.43 -26.99
C ASN A 83 5.90 -18.01 -26.46
N GLN A 84 5.19 -17.00 -26.96
CA GLN A 84 5.24 -15.62 -26.47
C GLN A 84 3.83 -15.18 -26.05
N LEU A 85 3.73 -14.47 -24.92
CA LEU A 85 2.47 -13.89 -24.47
C LEU A 85 2.39 -12.42 -24.86
N TYR A 86 1.18 -12.02 -25.23
CA TYR A 86 0.84 -10.65 -25.61
C TYR A 86 -0.42 -10.23 -24.85
N ALA A 87 -0.43 -9.00 -24.35
CA ALA A 87 -1.61 -8.35 -23.80
C ALA A 87 -2.09 -7.26 -24.76
N ASN A 88 -3.36 -7.32 -25.13
CA ASN A 88 -4.07 -6.21 -25.76
C ASN A 88 -4.89 -5.51 -24.67
N ILE A 89 -4.63 -4.21 -24.47
CA ILE A 89 -5.31 -3.38 -23.48
C ILE A 89 -6.00 -2.23 -24.22
N SER A 90 -7.33 -2.23 -24.23
CA SER A 90 -8.15 -1.18 -24.85
C SER A 90 -8.77 -0.28 -23.79
N GLY A 91 -9.14 0.95 -24.17
CA GLY A 91 -9.77 1.90 -23.24
C GLY A 91 -8.77 2.63 -22.32
N VAL A 92 -7.48 2.56 -22.61
CA VAL A 92 -6.40 3.21 -21.84
C VAL A 92 -5.62 4.22 -22.71
N PRO A 93 -4.78 5.09 -22.11
CA PRO A 93 -3.85 5.92 -22.88
C PRO A 93 -2.86 5.07 -23.69
N LYS A 94 -2.43 5.60 -24.84
CA LYS A 94 -1.52 4.91 -25.77
C LYS A 94 -0.22 4.43 -25.12
N ASP A 95 0.24 5.09 -24.06
CA ASP A 95 1.48 4.76 -23.38
C ASP A 95 1.29 4.07 -22.02
N TYR A 96 0.09 3.56 -21.73
CA TYR A 96 -0.20 2.75 -20.54
C TYR A 96 0.72 1.52 -20.40
N ALA A 97 1.23 0.97 -21.51
CA ALA A 97 2.18 -0.13 -21.48
C ALA A 97 3.52 0.20 -20.79
N LYS A 98 3.93 1.48 -20.71
CA LYS A 98 5.22 1.87 -20.15
C LYS A 98 5.37 1.49 -18.67
N PRO A 99 4.48 1.92 -17.75
CA PRO A 99 4.64 1.57 -16.34
C PRO A 99 4.49 0.06 -16.08
N LEU A 100 3.71 -0.66 -16.91
CA LEU A 100 3.62 -2.12 -16.84
C LEU A 100 4.93 -2.81 -17.29
N THR A 101 5.51 -2.38 -18.41
CA THR A 101 6.81 -2.88 -18.87
C THR A 101 7.88 -2.64 -17.82
N ALA A 102 7.90 -1.44 -17.24
CA ALA A 102 8.81 -1.06 -16.18
C ALA A 102 8.73 -1.98 -14.94
N LEU A 103 7.51 -2.33 -14.52
CA LEU A 103 7.26 -3.30 -13.44
C LEU A 103 7.79 -4.70 -13.79
N LEU A 104 7.51 -5.20 -15.00
CA LEU A 104 7.93 -6.55 -15.40
C LEU A 104 9.45 -6.64 -15.56
N ASP A 105 10.09 -5.60 -16.08
CA ASP A 105 11.54 -5.54 -16.21
C ASP A 105 12.23 -5.47 -14.83
N ALA A 106 11.65 -4.74 -13.88
CA ALA A 106 12.08 -4.82 -12.48
C ALA A 106 11.85 -6.24 -11.92
N GLY A 107 10.76 -6.89 -12.31
CA GLY A 107 10.44 -8.27 -11.97
C GLY A 107 11.54 -9.27 -12.36
N ASP A 108 12.20 -9.08 -13.50
CA ASP A 108 13.34 -9.92 -13.89
C ASP A 108 14.50 -9.82 -12.88
N LEU A 109 14.74 -8.62 -12.32
CA LEU A 109 15.73 -8.41 -11.26
C LEU A 109 15.32 -9.13 -9.97
N ALA A 110 14.03 -9.10 -9.64
CA ALA A 110 13.50 -9.81 -8.47
C ALA A 110 13.64 -11.33 -8.63
N HIS A 111 13.35 -11.85 -9.82
CA HIS A 111 13.53 -13.26 -10.14
C HIS A 111 15.00 -13.69 -10.07
N ALA A 112 15.92 -12.89 -10.59
CA ALA A 112 17.36 -13.13 -10.44
C ALA A 112 17.77 -13.16 -8.95
N GLY A 113 17.27 -12.22 -8.15
CA GLY A 113 17.46 -12.17 -6.70
C GLY A 113 16.94 -13.42 -5.98
N ALA A 114 15.72 -13.86 -6.31
CA ALA A 114 15.10 -15.06 -5.75
C ALA A 114 15.90 -16.33 -6.09
N ASN A 115 16.35 -16.48 -7.34
CA ASN A 115 17.18 -17.61 -7.75
C ASN A 115 18.51 -17.65 -7.00
N LYS A 116 19.14 -16.49 -6.80
CA LYS A 116 20.36 -16.39 -6.00
C LYS A 116 20.10 -16.76 -4.53
N LEU A 117 19.00 -16.26 -3.94
CA LEU A 117 18.60 -16.57 -2.57
C LEU A 117 18.38 -18.07 -2.37
N ASN A 118 17.74 -18.73 -3.35
CA ASN A 118 17.53 -20.18 -3.35
C ASN A 118 18.84 -20.97 -3.52
N ALA A 119 19.72 -20.55 -4.44
CA ALA A 119 21.03 -21.18 -4.64
C ALA A 119 21.90 -21.11 -3.37
N ASP A 120 21.73 -20.05 -2.56
CA ASP A 120 22.40 -19.89 -1.26
C ASP A 120 21.70 -20.67 -0.13
N GLY A 121 20.66 -21.45 -0.42
CA GLY A 121 19.94 -22.30 0.55
C GLY A 121 19.03 -21.55 1.52
N LYS A 122 18.66 -20.31 1.19
CA LYS A 122 17.86 -19.42 2.07
C LYS A 122 16.41 -19.24 1.63
N TRP A 123 16.01 -19.85 0.52
CA TRP A 123 14.62 -19.84 0.08
C TRP A 123 13.82 -20.92 0.81
N ALA A 124 12.76 -20.54 1.51
CA ALA A 124 11.89 -21.52 2.14
C ALA A 124 11.01 -22.20 1.09
N TYR A 125 10.75 -23.51 1.25
CA TYR A 125 9.96 -24.29 0.30
C TYR A 125 8.55 -23.72 0.04
N SER A 126 7.94 -23.08 1.04
CA SER A 126 6.60 -22.49 0.96
C SER A 126 6.56 -21.08 0.35
N TRP A 127 7.70 -20.51 -0.02
CA TRP A 127 7.79 -19.14 -0.53
C TRP A 127 7.59 -19.09 -2.04
N TYR A 128 6.93 -18.02 -2.50
CA TYR A 128 6.74 -17.70 -3.92
C TYR A 128 7.30 -16.32 -4.21
N LEU A 129 8.02 -16.14 -5.32
CA LEU A 129 8.28 -14.80 -5.84
C LEU A 129 6.92 -14.18 -6.20
N PHE A 130 6.62 -13.00 -5.67
CA PHE A 130 5.36 -12.32 -5.95
C PHE A 130 5.60 -10.83 -6.12
N LEU A 131 5.41 -10.37 -7.36
CA LEU A 131 5.49 -8.95 -7.70
C LEU A 131 4.17 -8.27 -7.33
N PRO A 132 4.16 -6.94 -7.08
CA PRO A 132 2.97 -6.13 -6.80
C PRO A 132 2.07 -5.98 -8.05
N LEU A 133 1.57 -7.11 -8.54
CA LEU A 133 0.69 -7.25 -9.68
C LEU A 133 -0.70 -6.75 -9.34
N GLY A 134 -1.38 -6.19 -10.33
CA GLY A 134 -2.71 -5.62 -10.13
C GLY A 134 -2.71 -4.29 -9.37
N MET A 135 -1.58 -3.64 -9.12
CA MET A 135 -1.57 -2.30 -8.53
C MET A 135 -1.98 -1.22 -9.53
N ALA A 136 -2.39 -0.04 -9.03
CA ALA A 136 -2.44 1.17 -9.83
C ALA A 136 -1.01 1.51 -10.33
N LEU A 137 -0.88 1.68 -11.64
CA LEU A 137 0.40 1.88 -12.33
C LEU A 137 0.52 3.29 -12.89
N GLU A 138 -0.48 3.80 -13.59
CA GLU A 138 -0.42 5.14 -14.19
C GLU A 138 -0.92 6.24 -13.24
N ASN A 139 -2.09 6.04 -12.64
CA ASN A 139 -2.83 7.05 -11.88
C ASN A 139 -2.65 6.93 -10.36
N ARG A 140 -1.56 6.27 -9.94
CA ARG A 140 -1.13 6.21 -8.54
C ARG A 140 -0.95 7.59 -7.92
N LYS A 141 -1.29 7.67 -6.63
CA LYS A 141 -1.29 8.88 -5.79
C LYS A 141 -0.18 8.85 -4.74
N SER A 142 0.25 7.66 -4.32
CA SER A 142 1.35 7.48 -3.38
C SER A 142 1.95 6.09 -3.54
N VAL A 143 3.09 5.88 -2.89
CA VAL A 143 3.76 4.57 -2.84
C VAL A 143 3.86 4.09 -1.39
N GLU A 144 3.61 2.81 -1.18
CA GLU A 144 3.73 2.14 0.11
C GLU A 144 4.94 1.22 0.09
N LEU A 145 5.92 1.51 0.93
CA LEU A 145 7.05 0.59 1.13
C LEU A 145 6.66 -0.39 2.23
N LEU A 146 6.54 -1.67 1.88
CA LEU A 146 6.14 -2.74 2.79
C LEU A 146 7.24 -3.81 2.91
N HIS A 147 7.03 -4.70 3.88
CA HIS A 147 8.00 -5.73 4.18
C HIS A 147 7.95 -6.85 3.14
N PHE A 148 6.81 -7.55 3.07
CA PHE A 148 6.52 -8.63 2.14
C PHE A 148 5.00 -8.86 2.05
N PRO A 149 4.49 -9.42 0.95
CA PRO A 149 3.08 -9.80 0.82
C PRO A 149 2.77 -11.12 1.54
N PRO A 150 1.59 -11.28 2.17
CA PRO A 150 1.20 -12.57 2.70
C PRO A 150 0.83 -13.54 1.56
N ASP A 151 1.15 -14.82 1.76
CA ASP A 151 0.90 -15.91 0.83
C ASP A 151 -0.55 -16.07 0.38
N TYR A 152 -1.52 -15.78 1.25
CA TYR A 152 -2.93 -15.89 0.91
C TYR A 152 -3.40 -14.81 -0.09
N SER A 153 -2.74 -13.65 -0.17
CA SER A 153 -3.04 -12.65 -1.22
C SER A 153 -2.72 -13.19 -2.61
N LEU A 154 -1.67 -14.03 -2.71
CA LEU A 154 -1.37 -14.79 -3.91
C LEU A 154 -2.30 -16.00 -4.04
N THR A 155 -2.18 -16.96 -3.12
CA THR A 155 -2.71 -18.32 -3.29
C THR A 155 -4.22 -18.43 -3.15
N GLN A 156 -4.88 -17.53 -2.42
CA GLN A 156 -6.33 -17.57 -2.19
C GLN A 156 -7.03 -16.41 -2.89
N ALA A 157 -6.60 -15.17 -2.67
CA ALA A 157 -7.26 -14.00 -3.22
C ALA A 157 -6.96 -13.79 -4.71
N GLN A 158 -5.72 -14.04 -5.16
CA GLN A 158 -5.20 -13.53 -6.44
C GLN A 158 -5.36 -12.01 -6.51
N ASP A 159 -5.15 -11.34 -5.39
CA ASP A 159 -5.27 -9.90 -5.28
C ASP A 159 -4.29 -9.41 -4.23
N TYR A 160 -3.30 -8.64 -4.68
CA TYR A 160 -2.25 -8.11 -3.82
C TYR A 160 -2.78 -7.15 -2.74
N LEU A 161 -3.92 -6.50 -2.98
CA LEU A 161 -4.55 -5.60 -2.01
C LEU A 161 -5.56 -6.30 -1.11
N GLU A 162 -5.80 -7.60 -1.29
CA GLU A 162 -6.67 -8.37 -0.41
C GLU A 162 -5.83 -8.98 0.72
N SER A 163 -5.69 -8.21 1.80
CA SER A 163 -5.01 -8.63 3.02
C SER A 163 -5.49 -7.83 4.22
N LYS A 164 -5.41 -8.41 5.42
CA LYS A 164 -5.77 -7.69 6.66
C LYS A 164 -5.02 -6.35 6.77
N THR A 165 -3.74 -6.34 6.38
CA THR A 165 -2.85 -5.17 6.42
C THR A 165 -3.35 -4.07 5.48
N THR A 166 -3.62 -4.41 4.22
CA THR A 166 -4.04 -3.47 3.17
C THR A 166 -5.50 -3.03 3.33
N ASP A 167 -6.40 -3.93 3.73
CA ASP A 167 -7.82 -3.62 4.00
C ASP A 167 -7.97 -2.64 5.16
N ARG A 168 -7.19 -2.85 6.23
CA ARG A 168 -7.15 -1.91 7.34
C ARG A 168 -6.67 -0.54 6.87
N TRP A 169 -5.58 -0.49 6.10
CA TRP A 169 -5.03 0.77 5.63
C TRP A 169 -6.01 1.53 4.71
N ALA A 170 -6.70 0.83 3.81
CA ALA A 170 -7.79 1.38 3.00
C ALA A 170 -8.90 2.00 3.86
N THR A 171 -9.25 1.36 4.97
CA THR A 171 -10.22 1.89 5.94
C THR A 171 -9.73 3.19 6.58
N LEU A 172 -8.44 3.29 6.91
CA LEU A 172 -7.85 4.52 7.46
C LEU A 172 -7.77 5.64 6.42
N LEU A 173 -7.48 5.33 5.16
CA LEU A 173 -7.56 6.29 4.05
C LEU A 173 -9.00 6.80 3.87
N THR A 174 -10.00 5.92 4.02
CA THR A 174 -11.42 6.28 3.97
C THR A 174 -11.81 7.18 5.12
N ALA A 175 -11.34 6.90 6.34
CA ALA A 175 -11.52 7.79 7.50
C ALA A 175 -10.92 9.19 7.26
N ASN A 176 -9.96 9.31 6.34
CA ASN A 176 -9.32 10.55 5.91
C ASN A 176 -9.90 11.15 4.62
N GLY A 177 -11.09 10.70 4.21
CA GLY A 177 -11.85 11.32 3.12
C GLY A 177 -11.50 10.83 1.72
N ILE A 178 -10.70 9.77 1.58
CA ILE A 178 -10.52 9.08 0.30
C ILE A 178 -11.73 8.17 0.07
N ALA A 179 -12.37 8.25 -1.09
CA ALA A 179 -13.47 7.35 -1.41
C ALA A 179 -12.95 5.90 -1.50
N ALA A 180 -13.73 4.92 -1.04
CA ALA A 180 -13.28 3.53 -0.92
C ALA A 180 -12.75 2.97 -2.24
N GLU A 181 -13.45 3.26 -3.34
CA GLU A 181 -13.09 2.88 -4.71
C GLU A 181 -11.81 3.56 -5.23
N GLN A 182 -11.35 4.64 -4.58
CA GLN A 182 -10.13 5.36 -4.94
C GLN A 182 -8.93 4.97 -4.06
N THR A 183 -9.14 4.27 -2.94
CA THR A 183 -8.05 3.84 -2.05
C THR A 183 -6.96 3.02 -2.74
N PRO A 184 -7.24 2.14 -3.75
CA PRO A 184 -6.18 1.39 -4.42
C PRO A 184 -5.12 2.27 -5.10
N ALA A 185 -5.49 3.47 -5.58
CA ALA A 185 -4.54 4.39 -6.19
C ALA A 185 -3.53 4.96 -5.18
N TYR A 186 -3.82 4.91 -3.88
CA TYR A 186 -2.88 5.30 -2.82
C TYR A 186 -2.01 4.13 -2.35
N GLN A 187 -2.38 2.90 -2.69
CA GLN A 187 -1.77 1.68 -2.17
C GLN A 187 -0.88 0.99 -3.23
N THR A 188 -0.14 1.74 -4.05
CA THR A 188 0.87 1.12 -4.91
C THR A 188 2.04 0.64 -4.06
N ILE A 189 2.18 -0.67 -3.89
CA ILE A 189 3.17 -1.27 -2.97
C ILE A 189 4.50 -1.54 -3.67
N ILE A 190 5.60 -1.32 -2.94
CA ILE A 190 6.91 -1.91 -3.21
C ILE A 190 7.33 -2.68 -1.97
N ASP A 191 7.45 -3.99 -2.08
CA ASP A 191 7.96 -4.82 -0.99
C ASP A 191 9.48 -4.89 -1.01
N ILE A 192 10.10 -4.75 0.16
CA ILE A 192 11.55 -4.97 0.32
C ILE A 192 11.92 -6.46 0.22
N ALA A 193 10.95 -7.36 0.36
CA ALA A 193 11.08 -8.74 -0.04
C ALA A 193 9.83 -9.11 -0.86
N PRO A 194 9.91 -9.17 -2.22
CA PRO A 194 8.79 -9.54 -3.08
C PRO A 194 8.55 -11.06 -3.03
N ILE A 195 8.32 -11.58 -1.83
CA ILE A 195 8.16 -12.99 -1.51
C ILE A 195 6.81 -13.15 -0.82
N ALA A 196 5.88 -13.83 -1.47
CA ALA A 196 4.66 -14.28 -0.82
C ALA A 196 5.02 -15.38 0.18
N ALA A 197 4.82 -15.08 1.47
CA ALA A 197 5.17 -15.94 2.59
C ALA A 197 4.06 -15.93 3.64
N PRO A 198 4.00 -16.93 4.55
CA PRO A 198 3.05 -16.90 5.65
C PRO A 198 3.13 -15.57 6.42
N SER A 199 1.99 -15.01 6.84
CA SER A 199 1.96 -13.70 7.51
C SER A 199 2.81 -13.60 8.80
N THR A 200 3.25 -14.73 9.35
CA THR A 200 4.14 -14.84 10.51
C THR A 200 5.63 -14.92 10.16
N ALA A 201 6.00 -15.01 8.88
CA ALA A 201 7.38 -15.24 8.41
C ALA A 201 8.27 -13.99 8.45
N GLY A 202 7.84 -12.90 9.09
CA GLY A 202 8.57 -11.63 9.09
C GLY A 202 10.00 -11.76 9.62
N ASN A 203 10.21 -12.54 10.68
CA ASN A 203 11.56 -12.76 11.22
C ASN A 203 12.42 -13.65 10.32
N ASP A 204 11.82 -14.60 9.60
CA ASP A 204 12.52 -15.50 8.69
C ASP A 204 13.06 -14.78 7.44
N LEU A 205 12.48 -13.63 7.10
CA LEU A 205 12.91 -12.79 5.99
C LEU A 205 14.03 -11.80 6.37
N VAL A 206 14.41 -11.71 7.65
CA VAL A 206 15.52 -10.85 8.06
C VAL A 206 16.82 -11.33 7.38
N GLY A 207 17.50 -10.40 6.71
CA GLY A 207 18.75 -10.68 6.00
C GLY A 207 18.58 -11.12 4.53
N VAL A 208 17.34 -11.24 4.03
CA VAL A 208 17.10 -11.56 2.61
C VAL A 208 16.99 -10.32 1.72
N TYR A 209 16.73 -9.13 2.29
CA TYR A 209 16.41 -7.92 1.51
C TYR A 209 17.49 -7.52 0.50
N GLY A 210 18.76 -7.77 0.81
CA GLY A 210 19.89 -7.43 -0.05
C GLY A 210 19.86 -8.13 -1.41
N TYR A 211 19.22 -9.31 -1.51
CA TYR A 211 19.08 -10.04 -2.77
C TYR A 211 18.16 -9.32 -3.77
N PHE A 212 17.30 -8.43 -3.29
CA PHE A 212 16.30 -7.72 -4.09
C PHE A 212 16.63 -6.23 -4.28
N LYS A 213 17.86 -5.80 -3.93
CA LYS A 213 18.27 -4.38 -3.99
C LYS A 213 17.99 -3.71 -5.34
N ASP A 214 18.37 -4.37 -6.43
CA ASP A 214 18.24 -3.78 -7.76
C ASP A 214 16.77 -3.68 -8.17
N TYR A 215 15.94 -4.66 -7.83
CA TYR A 215 14.49 -4.59 -7.97
C TYR A 215 13.90 -3.42 -7.17
N GLN A 216 14.17 -3.35 -5.87
CA GLN A 216 13.58 -2.36 -4.97
C GLN A 216 13.92 -0.93 -5.40
N THR A 217 15.20 -0.66 -5.66
CA THR A 217 15.67 0.67 -6.05
C THR A 217 15.21 1.06 -7.45
N THR A 218 15.02 0.09 -8.35
CA THR A 218 14.42 0.32 -9.68
C THR A 218 12.96 0.72 -9.55
N LEU A 219 12.16 -0.01 -8.78
CA LEU A 219 10.76 0.36 -8.56
C LEU A 219 10.62 1.70 -7.86
N VAL A 220 11.44 2.01 -6.85
CA VAL A 220 11.39 3.33 -6.20
C VAL A 220 11.68 4.44 -7.21
N LYS A 221 12.66 4.28 -8.10
CA LYS A 221 12.91 5.26 -9.18
C LYS A 221 11.70 5.41 -10.09
N GLN A 222 11.13 4.30 -10.55
CA GLN A 222 10.03 4.30 -11.52
C GLN A 222 8.69 4.80 -10.94
N PHE A 223 8.39 4.47 -9.68
CA PHE A 223 7.09 4.74 -9.07
C PHE A 223 7.07 6.01 -8.23
N SER A 224 8.24 6.60 -7.95
CA SER A 224 8.33 7.89 -7.25
C SER A 224 7.81 9.09 -8.02
N GLN A 225 7.52 8.94 -9.32
CA GLN A 225 7.01 10.02 -10.15
C GLN A 225 5.86 9.55 -11.05
N THR A 226 4.96 10.47 -11.38
CA THR A 226 4.00 10.30 -12.47
C THR A 226 4.69 10.39 -13.83
N ALA A 227 4.00 10.00 -14.91
CA ALA A 227 4.48 10.19 -16.28
C ALA A 227 4.80 11.66 -16.62
N SER A 228 4.12 12.62 -15.96
CA SER A 228 4.37 14.06 -16.08
C SER A 228 5.52 14.58 -15.19
N GLY A 229 6.18 13.71 -14.44
CA GLY A 229 7.33 14.05 -13.58
C GLY A 229 6.95 14.57 -12.19
N VAL A 230 5.66 14.60 -11.83
CA VAL A 230 5.22 14.98 -10.48
C VAL A 230 5.71 13.93 -9.49
N THR A 231 6.44 14.37 -8.46
CA THR A 231 6.92 13.45 -7.42
C THR A 231 5.79 13.05 -6.49
N LEU A 232 5.69 11.75 -6.20
CA LEU A 232 4.68 11.16 -5.32
C LEU A 232 5.24 10.89 -3.92
N PRO A 233 4.43 11.04 -2.86
CA PRO A 233 4.86 10.73 -1.49
C PRO A 233 5.02 9.22 -1.28
N MET A 234 5.87 8.85 -0.32
CA MET A 234 6.01 7.46 0.14
C MET A 234 5.74 7.31 1.61
N VAL A 235 5.20 6.15 2.00
CA VAL A 235 5.07 5.74 3.41
C VAL A 235 5.91 4.50 3.65
N ALA A 236 6.79 4.53 4.65
CA ALA A 236 7.66 3.44 5.06
C ALA A 236 7.10 2.71 6.29
N PHE A 237 6.53 1.52 6.06
CA PHE A 237 5.77 0.78 7.07
C PHE A 237 6.63 -0.18 7.88
N GLY A 238 6.77 0.08 9.18
CA GLY A 238 7.43 -0.83 10.12
C GLY A 238 8.95 -0.71 10.14
N ALA A 239 9.58 -1.28 11.18
CA ALA A 239 11.02 -1.14 11.40
C ALA A 239 11.90 -1.71 10.27
N PRO A 240 11.63 -2.91 9.70
CA PRO A 240 12.44 -3.44 8.59
C PRO A 240 12.52 -2.49 7.39
N VAL A 241 11.39 -1.91 6.99
CA VAL A 241 11.31 -0.97 5.87
C VAL A 241 12.00 0.36 6.21
N ARG A 242 11.82 0.89 7.41
CA ARG A 242 12.50 2.13 7.82
C ARG A 242 14.02 1.96 7.90
N ASN A 243 14.50 0.78 8.32
CA ASN A 243 15.92 0.42 8.26
C ASN A 243 16.41 0.29 6.82
N TRP A 244 15.61 -0.32 5.94
CA TRP A 244 15.91 -0.41 4.52
C TRP A 244 16.06 0.99 3.88
N VAL A 245 15.18 1.95 4.20
CA VAL A 245 15.30 3.34 3.72
C VAL A 245 16.64 3.95 4.16
N LYS A 246 17.06 3.71 5.41
CA LYS A 246 18.37 4.16 5.92
C LYS A 246 19.54 3.52 5.17
N GLU A 247 19.46 2.22 4.92
CA GLU A 247 20.51 1.47 4.21
C GLU A 247 20.65 1.93 2.75
N GLN A 248 19.55 2.14 2.04
CA GLN A 248 19.59 2.48 0.61
C GLN A 248 19.80 3.97 0.35
N TYR A 249 19.29 4.85 1.21
CA TYR A 249 19.26 6.30 0.97
C TYR A 249 19.92 7.13 2.07
N GLY A 250 20.46 6.50 3.12
CA GLY A 250 21.12 7.19 4.23
C GLY A 250 20.17 7.94 5.17
N GLN A 251 18.85 7.81 4.98
CA GLN A 251 17.86 8.57 5.74
C GLN A 251 17.27 7.74 6.89
N SER A 252 17.35 8.27 8.12
CA SER A 252 16.67 7.67 9.26
C SER A 252 15.26 8.26 9.37
N VAL A 253 14.24 7.41 9.46
CA VAL A 253 12.85 7.84 9.53
C VAL A 253 12.14 7.17 10.72
N ALA A 254 11.63 7.97 11.65
CA ALA A 254 10.86 7.51 12.81
C ALA A 254 9.39 7.25 12.45
N VAL A 255 8.61 6.59 13.31
CA VAL A 255 7.13 6.61 13.18
C VAL A 255 6.67 8.05 13.35
N LEU A 256 5.87 8.55 12.41
CA LEU A 256 5.55 9.98 12.25
C LEU A 256 6.78 10.88 12.11
N GLY A 257 7.91 10.33 11.65
CA GLY A 257 9.08 11.09 11.23
C GLY A 257 9.06 11.32 9.73
N LEU A 258 9.53 12.48 9.29
CA LEU A 258 9.72 12.79 7.87
C LEU A 258 11.19 12.63 7.47
N ALA A 259 11.38 12.12 6.26
CA ALA A 259 12.66 12.07 5.57
C ALA A 259 12.47 12.49 4.11
N GLN A 260 13.59 12.71 3.42
CA GLN A 260 13.60 12.96 1.99
C GLN A 260 14.65 12.09 1.32
N ILE A 261 14.23 11.28 0.34
CA ILE A 261 15.14 10.46 -0.46
C ILE A 261 15.30 11.03 -1.87
N SER A 262 16.38 10.65 -2.54
CA SER A 262 16.64 10.97 -3.94
C SER A 262 16.89 9.70 -4.74
N PRO A 263 15.84 9.08 -5.32
CA PRO A 263 15.98 7.87 -6.13
C PRO A 263 16.82 8.10 -7.39
N THR A 264 16.72 9.29 -7.96
CA THR A 264 17.51 9.78 -9.09
C THR A 264 17.99 11.20 -8.80
N PRO A 265 19.13 11.64 -9.39
CA PRO A 265 19.62 13.00 -9.21
C PRO A 265 18.55 14.05 -9.56
N GLY A 266 18.33 15.01 -8.66
CA GLY A 266 17.34 16.08 -8.85
C GLY A 266 15.91 15.73 -8.45
N VAL A 267 15.59 14.45 -8.23
CA VAL A 267 14.28 14.01 -7.73
C VAL A 267 14.30 13.92 -6.22
N LYS A 268 13.22 14.38 -5.59
CA LYS A 268 13.16 14.68 -4.16
C LYS A 268 11.84 14.18 -3.59
N VAL A 269 11.87 12.98 -3.02
CA VAL A 269 10.68 12.24 -2.61
C VAL A 269 10.48 12.39 -1.10
N PRO A 270 9.35 12.94 -0.63
CA PRO A 270 9.05 12.94 0.79
C PRO A 270 8.64 11.55 1.25
N VAL A 271 9.24 11.09 2.35
CA VAL A 271 8.98 9.79 2.97
C VAL A 271 8.50 9.98 4.40
N LEU A 272 7.35 9.43 4.73
CA LEU A 272 6.86 9.36 6.10
C LEU A 272 7.11 7.96 6.68
N GLY A 273 7.67 7.85 7.87
CA GLY A 273 7.71 6.59 8.60
C GLY A 273 6.40 6.31 9.32
N SER A 274 5.92 5.08 9.26
CA SER A 274 4.69 4.64 9.92
C SER A 274 4.93 3.34 10.69
N ASN A 275 4.01 3.00 11.61
CA ASN A 275 3.92 1.63 12.10
C ASN A 275 3.60 0.70 10.94
N HIS A 276 3.94 -0.58 11.04
CA HIS A 276 3.37 -1.55 10.10
C HIS A 276 1.85 -1.62 10.30
N PRO A 277 1.00 -1.68 9.26
CA PRO A 277 -0.46 -1.59 9.47
C PRO A 277 -1.02 -2.71 10.35
N SER A 278 -0.34 -3.86 10.42
CA SER A 278 -0.71 -4.96 11.33
C SER A 278 -0.23 -4.81 12.78
N TYR A 279 0.68 -3.87 13.05
CA TYR A 279 1.27 -3.69 14.39
C TYR A 279 0.21 -3.39 15.46
N ILE A 280 -0.92 -2.78 15.07
CA ILE A 280 -2.00 -2.48 16.01
C ILE A 280 -2.55 -3.71 16.73
N TRP A 281 -2.61 -4.88 16.06
CA TRP A 281 -3.12 -6.10 16.69
C TRP A 281 -2.16 -6.62 17.74
N TYR A 282 -0.86 -6.51 17.49
CA TYR A 282 0.19 -6.84 18.46
C TYR A 282 0.20 -5.83 19.62
N ALA A 283 0.20 -4.53 19.31
CA ALA A 283 0.20 -3.48 20.32
C ALA A 283 -1.05 -3.49 21.21
N ALA A 284 -2.18 -3.97 20.68
CA ALA A 284 -3.44 -4.08 21.40
C ALA A 284 -3.72 -5.49 21.95
N ASP A 285 -2.78 -6.43 21.93
CA ASP A 285 -2.97 -7.76 22.51
C ASP A 285 -2.67 -7.74 24.02
N PRO A 286 -3.65 -8.05 24.91
CA PRO A 286 -3.40 -8.17 26.35
C PRO A 286 -2.28 -9.15 26.71
N ALA A 287 -2.05 -10.20 25.91
CA ALA A 287 -0.98 -11.17 26.15
C ALA A 287 0.42 -10.52 26.20
N ASN A 288 0.59 -9.37 25.54
CA ASN A 288 1.85 -8.61 25.54
C ASN A 288 2.03 -7.68 26.77
N TYR A 289 1.06 -7.66 27.68
CA TYR A 289 1.04 -6.77 28.86
C TYR A 289 0.56 -7.51 30.13
N ASP A 290 1.05 -8.72 30.40
CA ASP A 290 0.64 -9.53 31.56
C ASP A 290 -0.88 -9.80 31.61
N ASN A 291 -1.53 -9.89 30.45
CA ASN A 291 -2.99 -9.96 30.29
C ASN A 291 -3.75 -8.72 30.80
N ASP A 292 -3.07 -7.57 30.94
CA ASP A 292 -3.68 -6.28 31.28
C ASP A 292 -4.30 -5.63 30.04
N GLN A 293 -5.62 -5.76 29.94
CA GLN A 293 -6.39 -5.16 28.84
C GLN A 293 -6.33 -3.63 28.83
N ALA A 294 -6.22 -2.96 29.98
CA ALA A 294 -6.18 -1.51 30.03
C ALA A 294 -4.87 -0.97 29.44
N LYS A 295 -3.73 -1.64 29.71
CA LYS A 295 -2.44 -1.32 29.07
C LYS A 295 -2.46 -1.60 27.57
N ALA A 296 -3.02 -2.74 27.16
CA ALA A 296 -3.15 -3.08 25.75
C ALA A 296 -4.04 -2.09 24.99
N ASP A 297 -5.17 -1.67 25.58
CA ASP A 297 -6.03 -0.63 25.02
C ASP A 297 -5.28 0.71 24.91
N ALA A 298 -4.54 1.12 25.95
CA ALA A 298 -3.77 2.36 25.94
C ALA A 298 -2.69 2.38 24.83
N ALA A 299 -2.00 1.25 24.61
CA ALA A 299 -1.05 1.09 23.53
C ALA A 299 -1.74 1.09 22.15
N GLY A 300 -2.84 0.34 22.01
CA GLY A 300 -3.63 0.28 20.79
C GLY A 300 -4.22 1.64 20.37
N LEU A 301 -4.70 2.45 21.33
CA LEU A 301 -5.19 3.81 21.09
C LEU A 301 -4.09 4.73 20.54
N LYS A 302 -2.87 4.66 21.09
CA LYS A 302 -1.72 5.43 20.60
C LYS A 302 -1.34 5.03 19.18
N VAL A 303 -1.27 3.72 18.89
CA VAL A 303 -1.00 3.21 17.54
C VAL A 303 -2.10 3.63 16.57
N MET A 304 -3.38 3.57 16.97
CA MET A 304 -4.49 4.05 16.12
C MET A 304 -4.34 5.55 15.78
N GLY A 305 -4.00 6.38 16.77
CA GLY A 305 -3.76 7.81 16.54
C GLY A 305 -2.58 8.07 15.59
N GLN A 306 -1.51 7.30 15.71
CA GLN A 306 -0.35 7.38 14.80
C GLN A 306 -0.73 6.96 13.38
N ASP A 307 -1.40 5.83 13.22
CA ASP A 307 -1.76 5.27 11.91
C ASP A 307 -2.76 6.17 11.18
N LEU A 308 -3.77 6.71 11.89
CA LEU A 308 -4.69 7.70 11.31
C LEU A 308 -3.98 8.98 10.87
N SER A 309 -2.98 9.43 11.64
CA SER A 309 -2.16 10.60 11.28
C SER A 309 -1.30 10.33 10.03
N ALA A 310 -0.74 9.13 9.91
CA ALA A 310 0.05 8.75 8.74
C ALA A 310 -0.81 8.53 7.49
N ALA A 311 -1.98 7.87 7.61
CA ALA A 311 -2.94 7.72 6.52
C ALA A 311 -3.49 9.09 6.07
N CYS A 312 -3.75 10.01 7.00
CA CYS A 312 -4.09 11.41 6.70
C CYS A 312 -3.02 12.12 5.87
N TRP A 313 -1.74 11.92 6.26
CA TRP A 313 -0.62 12.53 5.55
C TRP A 313 -0.53 11.98 4.13
N GLN A 314 -0.63 10.66 3.96
CA GLN A 314 -0.63 10.01 2.65
C GLN A 314 -1.81 10.47 1.78
N ALA A 315 -3.02 10.51 2.33
CA ALA A 315 -4.22 11.00 1.64
C ALA A 315 -4.04 12.44 1.14
N GLY A 316 -3.56 13.34 2.00
CA GLY A 316 -3.35 14.75 1.66
C GLY A 316 -2.22 14.96 0.65
N MET A 317 -1.05 14.34 0.88
CA MET A 317 0.09 14.43 -0.02
C MET A 317 -0.19 13.77 -1.36
N GLY A 318 -0.90 12.62 -1.40
CA GLY A 318 -1.22 11.95 -2.64
C GLY A 318 -2.30 12.66 -3.46
N SER A 319 -3.25 13.31 -2.79
CA SER A 319 -4.24 14.18 -3.44
C SER A 319 -3.62 15.45 -4.01
N LYS A 320 -2.63 16.02 -3.30
CA LYS A 320 -1.96 17.28 -3.64
C LYS A 320 -0.45 17.15 -3.45
N PRO A 321 0.29 16.55 -4.40
CA PRO A 321 1.71 16.22 -4.23
C PRO A 321 2.64 17.43 -4.03
N ALA A 322 2.20 18.63 -4.40
CA ALA A 322 2.94 19.88 -4.17
C ALA A 322 2.79 20.46 -2.74
N SER A 323 2.01 19.81 -1.86
CA SER A 323 1.81 20.30 -0.49
C SER A 323 3.10 20.18 0.33
N ASP A 324 3.26 21.04 1.34
CA ASP A 324 4.40 20.94 2.25
C ASP A 324 4.26 19.72 3.18
N PRO A 325 5.21 18.77 3.16
CA PRO A 325 5.12 17.54 3.95
C PRO A 325 5.00 17.76 5.46
N SER A 326 5.72 18.76 5.99
CA SER A 326 5.77 19.05 7.43
C SER A 326 4.45 19.67 7.91
N THR A 327 3.92 20.62 7.17
CA THR A 327 2.62 21.26 7.43
C THR A 327 1.49 20.24 7.37
N GLN A 328 1.51 19.35 6.37
CA GLN A 328 0.53 18.28 6.25
C GLN A 328 0.59 17.34 7.45
N LEU A 329 1.78 16.90 7.87
CA LEU A 329 1.94 15.99 9.01
C LEU A 329 1.50 16.61 10.33
N ASN A 330 1.87 17.88 10.57
CA ASN A 330 1.46 18.62 11.75
C ASN A 330 -0.06 18.76 11.82
N THR A 331 -0.69 19.08 10.68
CA THR A 331 -2.16 19.17 10.57
C THR A 331 -2.80 17.81 10.90
N CYS A 332 -2.32 16.73 10.29
CA CYS A 332 -2.86 15.39 10.51
C CYS A 332 -2.71 14.91 11.96
N THR A 333 -1.55 15.14 12.56
CA THR A 333 -1.29 14.81 13.97
C THR A 333 -2.19 15.62 14.90
N GLN A 334 -2.38 16.91 14.61
CA GLN A 334 -3.28 17.77 15.38
C GLN A 334 -4.75 17.32 15.25
N THR A 335 -5.16 16.90 14.05
CA THR A 335 -6.50 16.35 13.81
C THR A 335 -6.72 15.09 14.64
N TRP A 336 -5.92 14.05 14.47
CA TRP A 336 -6.25 12.73 15.01
C TRP A 336 -5.83 12.50 16.46
N GLN A 337 -4.78 13.17 16.92
CA GLN A 337 -4.26 12.97 18.27
C GLN A 337 -4.69 14.06 19.26
N VAL A 338 -5.36 15.12 18.78
CA VAL A 338 -5.84 16.21 19.65
C VAL A 338 -7.31 16.55 19.40
N ALA A 339 -7.64 17.03 18.20
CA ALA A 339 -8.98 17.55 17.92
C ALA A 339 -10.05 16.45 17.84
N GLN A 340 -9.70 15.30 17.24
CA GLN A 340 -10.58 14.16 17.00
C GLN A 340 -10.15 12.92 17.80
N LYS A 341 -9.50 13.10 18.96
CA LYS A 341 -9.06 11.99 19.83
C LYS A 341 -10.19 11.03 20.24
N GLU A 342 -11.42 11.55 20.40
CA GLU A 342 -12.60 10.73 20.67
C GLU A 342 -12.95 9.85 19.46
N LYS A 343 -12.83 10.39 18.24
CA LYS A 343 -13.05 9.59 17.02
C LYS A 343 -11.98 8.53 16.82
N THR A 344 -10.72 8.87 17.09
CA THR A 344 -9.60 7.91 17.14
C THR A 344 -9.92 6.74 18.08
N CYS A 345 -10.48 7.05 19.25
CA CYS A 345 -10.89 6.04 20.22
C CYS A 345 -12.04 5.17 19.71
N GLU A 346 -13.08 5.76 19.12
CA GLU A 346 -14.20 5.01 18.57
C GLU A 346 -13.75 4.06 17.45
N LEU A 347 -12.90 4.54 16.55
CA LEU A 347 -12.33 3.74 15.47
C LEU A 347 -11.50 2.58 16.03
N PHE A 348 -10.73 2.79 17.10
CA PHE A 348 -10.02 1.71 17.78
C PHE A 348 -10.98 0.64 18.33
N TYR A 349 -11.96 1.03 19.15
CA TYR A 349 -12.85 0.06 19.79
C TYR A 349 -13.77 -0.66 18.80
N THR A 350 -14.20 0.00 17.74
CA THR A 350 -15.00 -0.64 16.68
C THR A 350 -14.17 -1.61 15.84
N SER A 351 -12.99 -1.20 15.37
CA SER A 351 -12.21 -2.02 14.43
C SER A 351 -11.33 -3.08 15.10
N ILE A 352 -10.85 -2.83 16.32
CA ILE A 352 -9.89 -3.70 17.02
C ILE A 352 -10.54 -4.51 18.14
N ARG A 353 -11.56 -3.94 18.82
CA ARG A 353 -12.30 -4.63 19.88
C ARG A 353 -13.67 -5.12 19.45
N HIS A 354 -14.04 -4.90 18.19
CA HIS A 354 -15.31 -5.34 17.59
C HIS A 354 -16.55 -4.88 18.38
N GLN A 355 -16.46 -3.72 19.03
CA GLN A 355 -17.59 -3.09 19.70
C GLN A 355 -18.54 -2.47 18.68
N THR A 356 -19.83 -2.37 19.02
CA THR A 356 -20.75 -1.55 18.23
C THR A 356 -20.39 -0.07 18.35
N PRO A 357 -20.83 0.80 17.40
CA PRO A 357 -20.60 2.23 17.50
C PRO A 357 -21.03 2.84 18.85
N GLU A 358 -22.17 2.39 19.41
CA GLU A 358 -22.70 2.87 20.68
C GLU A 358 -21.83 2.44 21.85
N GLN A 359 -21.36 1.18 21.85
CA GLN A 359 -20.45 0.66 22.87
C GLN A 359 -19.12 1.39 22.85
N ALA A 360 -18.57 1.63 21.65
CA ALA A 360 -17.32 2.36 21.47
C ALA A 360 -17.45 3.81 21.95
N ALA A 361 -18.52 4.52 21.58
CA ALA A 361 -18.76 5.90 22.04
C ALA A 361 -18.90 5.98 23.57
N ALA A 362 -19.62 5.02 24.18
CA ALA A 362 -19.74 4.92 25.63
C ALA A 362 -18.39 4.67 26.29
N ARG A 363 -17.57 3.77 25.74
CA ARG A 363 -16.22 3.48 26.24
C ARG A 363 -15.30 4.69 26.13
N CYS A 364 -15.33 5.41 25.02
CA CYS A 364 -14.52 6.61 24.79
C CYS A 364 -14.91 7.80 25.68
N SER A 365 -16.15 7.80 26.19
CA SER A 365 -16.63 8.77 27.16
C SER A 365 -16.31 8.41 28.62
N ALA A 366 -15.80 7.20 28.87
CA ALA A 366 -15.58 6.69 30.22
C ALA A 366 -14.46 7.46 30.96
N PRO A 367 -14.59 7.70 32.28
CA PRO A 367 -13.62 8.48 33.04
C PRO A 367 -12.18 7.91 33.04
N ASP A 368 -12.04 6.59 32.91
CA ASP A 368 -10.75 5.90 32.84
C ASP A 368 -10.07 6.02 31.46
N ILE A 369 -10.83 6.29 30.40
CA ILE A 369 -10.31 6.44 29.03
C ILE A 369 -9.91 7.88 28.71
N LYS A 370 -10.68 8.88 29.19
CA LYS A 370 -10.42 10.30 28.89
C LYS A 370 -8.97 10.75 29.15
N PRO A 371 -8.30 10.36 30.25
CA PRO A 371 -6.90 10.70 30.47
C PRO A 371 -5.96 10.11 29.39
N GLN A 372 -6.23 8.88 28.94
CA GLN A 372 -5.43 8.22 27.90
C GLN A 372 -5.53 8.95 26.56
N LEU A 373 -6.73 9.47 26.22
CA LEU A 373 -6.94 10.24 24.99
C LEU A 373 -6.16 11.56 24.98
N ASN A 374 -5.84 12.13 26.14
CA ASN A 374 -4.98 13.32 26.23
C ASN A 374 -3.49 12.99 26.02
N GLN A 375 -3.11 11.71 26.02
CA GLN A 375 -1.74 11.22 25.93
C GLN A 375 -1.45 10.52 24.60
N LEU A 376 -2.27 10.70 23.56
CA LEU A 376 -2.06 10.03 22.27
C LEU A 376 -0.74 10.40 21.59
N LYS A 377 -0.16 11.57 21.90
CA LYS A 377 1.15 12.01 21.41
C LYS A 377 2.34 11.41 22.17
N GLU A 378 2.09 10.86 23.36
CA GLU A 378 3.15 10.30 24.20
C GLU A 378 3.56 8.90 23.70
N PRO A 379 4.80 8.45 23.98
CA PRO A 379 5.25 7.11 23.63
C PRO A 379 4.31 6.01 24.14
N ALA A 380 4.15 4.93 23.38
CA ALA A 380 3.35 3.78 23.81
C ALA A 380 3.90 3.14 25.10
N PRO A 381 3.04 2.52 25.94
CA PRO A 381 3.50 1.72 27.07
C PRO A 381 4.52 0.66 26.64
N GLU A 382 5.49 0.38 27.51
CA GLU A 382 6.46 -0.69 27.28
C GLU A 382 5.79 -2.07 27.38
N LEU A 383 6.25 -3.00 26.54
CA LEU A 383 5.80 -4.40 26.54
C LEU A 383 6.35 -5.14 27.77
N ALA A 384 5.61 -6.13 28.28
CA ALA A 384 6.02 -6.91 29.46
C ALA A 384 7.31 -7.72 29.24
N THR A 385 7.61 -8.08 27.99
CA THR A 385 8.88 -8.73 27.58
C THR A 385 9.33 -8.18 26.23
N SER A 386 10.60 -7.78 26.11
CA SER A 386 11.19 -7.35 24.83
C SER A 386 11.42 -8.56 23.92
N HIS A 387 10.36 -9.06 23.30
CA HIS A 387 10.49 -10.00 22.17
C HIS A 387 10.47 -9.18 20.87
N LEU A 388 11.60 -8.55 20.59
CA LEU A 388 12.00 -8.15 19.24
C LEU A 388 13.25 -8.93 18.87
#